data_AF-A0AAP6D938-F1
#
_entry.id   AF-A0AAP6D938-F1
#
_cell.length_a   1.000
_cell.length_b   1.000
_cell.length_c   1.000
_cell.angle_alpha   90.00
_cell.angle_beta   90.00
_cell.angle_gamma   90.00
#
_symmetry.space_group_name_H-M   'P 1'
#
loop_
_entity.id
_entity.type
_entity.pdbx_description
1 polymer ?
#
loop_
_entity_poly.entity_id
_entity_poly.type
_entity_poly.pdbx_seq_one_letter_code
_entity_poly.pdbx_strand_id
1 'polypeptide(L)'
;MKPNPSNKKLTVKLFLATLLMFGFGYALVPLYDVMCDALGINGKTSEVAAIQPTGMQPDMSRTVRVEFMAHVSPDMPWEFRPKVISMDVHPGEVVQTEYLAFNESGQKLVGQAVPSVSPGTGAAYFNKIECFCFNQQPLDGKQQAQMPLIFYIEPDLPESIHTLTLSYTLYKLPPPTGS
;
A
#
# COMPACT_ATOMS: atom_id res chain seq x y z
N MET A 1 56.36 4.63 8.10
CA MET A 1 55.68 4.42 9.39
C MET A 1 55.68 2.92 9.73
N LYS A 2 56.45 2.45 10.73
CA LYS A 2 56.37 1.06 11.20
C LYS A 2 55.20 0.94 12.19
N PRO A 3 54.20 0.06 11.96
CA PRO A 3 53.11 -0.11 12.90
C PRO A 3 53.63 -0.82 14.16
N ASN A 4 53.57 -0.14 15.30
CA ASN A 4 53.91 -0.69 16.62
C ASN A 4 53.00 -1.92 16.91
N PRO A 5 53.52 -3.06 17.39
CA PRO A 5 52.77 -4.32 17.50
C PRO A 5 51.58 -4.27 18.47
N SER A 6 51.51 -3.24 19.33
CA SER A 6 50.38 -3.01 20.24
C SER A 6 49.11 -2.50 19.53
N ASN A 7 49.27 -1.67 18.49
CA ASN A 7 48.14 -0.98 17.85
C ASN A 7 47.47 -1.81 16.75
N LYS A 8 48.17 -2.78 16.16
CA LYS A 8 47.56 -3.69 15.16
C LYS A 8 46.38 -4.47 15.74
N LYS A 9 46.46 -4.91 17.00
CA LYS A 9 45.36 -5.60 17.67
C LYS A 9 44.17 -4.67 17.90
N LEU A 10 44.42 -3.40 18.22
CA LEU A 10 43.37 -2.40 18.40
C LEU A 10 42.69 -2.06 17.07
N THR A 11 43.45 -1.86 16.00
CA THR A 11 42.92 -1.59 14.66
C THR A 11 42.08 -2.76 14.14
N VAL A 12 42.52 -4.01 14.33
CA VAL A 12 41.73 -5.20 13.95
C VAL A 12 40.44 -5.28 14.76
N LYS A 13 40.47 -5.01 16.07
CA LYS A 13 39.26 -4.98 16.91
C LYS A 13 38.28 -3.90 16.47
N LEU A 14 38.75 -2.69 16.19
CA LEU A 14 37.90 -1.59 15.73
C LEU A 14 37.29 -1.91 14.36
N PHE A 15 38.07 -2.46 13.43
CA PHE A 15 37.57 -2.83 12.11
C PHE A 15 36.53 -3.96 12.18
N LEU A 16 36.77 -4.97 13.02
CA LEU A 16 35.81 -6.05 13.27
C LEU A 16 34.52 -5.52 13.91
N ALA A 17 34.62 -4.59 14.87
CA ALA A 17 33.47 -3.97 15.50
C ALA A 17 32.64 -3.15 14.50
N THR A 18 33.30 -2.41 13.60
CA THR A 18 32.61 -1.67 12.53
C THR A 18 31.87 -2.63 11.59
N LEU A 19 32.52 -3.68 11.10
CA LEU A 19 31.88 -4.69 10.24
C LEU A 19 30.69 -5.37 10.93
N LEU A 20 30.81 -5.67 12.23
CA LEU A 20 29.71 -6.26 13.00
C LEU A 20 28.54 -5.30 13.12
N MET A 21 28.79 -4.01 13.37
CA MET A 21 27.74 -2.99 13.48
C MET A 21 26.98 -2.80 12.15
N PHE A 22 27.68 -2.78 11.02
CA PHE A 22 27.05 -2.74 9.70
C PHE A 22 26.30 -4.04 9.36
N GLY A 23 26.87 -5.20 9.70
CA GLY A 23 26.21 -6.49 9.53
C GLY A 23 24.91 -6.59 10.34
N PHE A 24 24.91 -6.09 11.57
CA PHE A 24 23.72 -6.02 12.42
C PHE A 24 22.66 -5.06 11.85
N GLY A 25 23.08 -3.90 11.33
CA GLY A 25 22.19 -2.96 10.66
C GLY A 25 21.50 -3.56 9.42
N TYR A 26 22.23 -4.34 8.61
CA TYR A 26 21.65 -5.03 7.46
C TYR A 26 20.72 -6.18 7.87
N ALA A 27 21.08 -6.92 8.93
CA ALA A 27 20.26 -8.01 9.46
C ALA A 27 18.99 -7.54 10.19
N LEU A 28 18.94 -6.28 10.63
CA LEU A 28 17.75 -5.69 11.26
C LEU A 28 16.56 -5.63 10.30
N VAL A 29 16.77 -5.34 9.01
CA VAL A 29 15.69 -5.26 8.02
C VAL A 29 14.89 -6.58 7.92
N PRO A 30 15.50 -7.74 7.60
CA PRO A 30 14.77 -9.01 7.55
C PRO A 30 14.26 -9.46 8.92
N LEU A 31 14.92 -9.07 10.02
CA LEU A 31 14.43 -9.35 11.36
C LEU A 31 13.15 -8.57 11.69
N TYR A 32 13.06 -7.31 11.25
CA TYR A 32 11.83 -6.52 11.34
C TYR A 32 10.72 -7.15 10.51
N ASP A 33 11.01 -7.61 9.29
CA ASP A 33 10.02 -8.27 8.44
C ASP A 33 9.47 -9.53 9.11
N VAL A 34 10.34 -10.40 9.64
CA VAL A 34 9.94 -11.61 10.38
C VAL A 34 9.15 -11.28 11.65
N MET A 35 9.52 -10.22 12.37
CA MET A 35 8.77 -9.79 13.56
C MET A 35 7.41 -9.18 13.18
N CYS A 36 7.33 -8.42 12.09
CA CYS A 36 6.07 -7.87 11.58
C CYS A 36 5.12 -8.97 11.12
N ASP A 37 5.64 -10.04 10.50
CA ASP A 37 4.87 -11.22 10.10
C ASP A 37 4.44 -12.05 11.32
N ALA A 38 5.32 -12.24 12.31
CA ALA A 38 5.01 -12.98 13.53
C ALA A 38 3.99 -12.24 14.42
N LEU A 39 3.99 -10.90 14.40
CA LEU A 39 3.09 -10.07 15.19
C LEU A 39 1.85 -9.60 14.39
N GLY A 40 1.75 -9.91 13.09
CA GLY A 40 0.62 -9.55 12.24
C GLY A 40 0.40 -8.05 12.05
N ILE A 41 1.44 -7.23 12.23
CA ILE A 41 1.35 -5.75 12.21
C ILE A 41 1.72 -5.18 10.83
N ASN A 42 1.82 -6.02 9.80
CA ASN A 42 2.19 -5.60 8.46
C ASN A 42 0.96 -4.97 7.76
N GLY A 43 0.64 -3.74 8.13
CA GLY A 43 -0.47 -2.95 7.57
C GLY A 43 -0.27 -2.53 6.10
N LYS A 44 0.70 -3.11 5.38
CA LYS A 44 0.92 -2.92 3.96
C LYS A 44 0.11 -3.96 3.20
N THR A 45 -0.85 -3.52 2.39
CA THR A 45 -1.49 -4.39 1.40
C THR A 45 -0.44 -4.84 0.38
N SER A 46 -0.47 -6.11 -0.04
CA SER A 46 0.39 -6.62 -1.12
C SER A 46 0.36 -5.69 -2.34
N GLU A 47 1.53 -5.31 -2.85
CA GLU A 47 1.64 -4.48 -4.08
C GLU A 47 1.22 -5.24 -5.35
N VAL A 48 1.01 -6.55 -5.24
CA VAL A 48 0.63 -7.45 -6.33
C VAL A 48 -0.88 -7.71 -6.27
N ALA A 49 -1.55 -7.60 -7.41
CA ALA A 49 -2.96 -7.93 -7.53
C ALA A 49 -3.22 -9.39 -7.19
N ALA A 50 -4.27 -9.60 -6.40
CA ALA A 50 -4.78 -10.93 -6.13
C ALA A 50 -5.44 -11.52 -7.38
N ILE A 51 -5.17 -12.81 -7.64
CA ILE A 51 -5.88 -13.57 -8.66
C ILE A 51 -7.31 -13.81 -8.15
N GLN A 52 -8.32 -13.58 -9.00
CA GLN A 52 -9.71 -13.85 -8.67
C GLN A 52 -9.87 -15.26 -8.05
N PRO A 53 -10.42 -15.38 -6.84
CA PRO A 53 -10.46 -16.66 -6.14
C PRO A 53 -11.45 -17.60 -6.84
N THR A 54 -10.92 -18.61 -7.54
CA THR A 54 -11.75 -19.57 -8.28
C THR A 54 -12.30 -20.60 -7.28
N GLY A 55 -13.61 -20.56 -7.00
CA GLY A 55 -14.28 -21.52 -6.11
C GLY A 55 -14.40 -21.11 -4.64
N MET A 56 -13.98 -19.89 -4.27
CA MET A 56 -14.27 -19.32 -2.96
C MET A 56 -15.76 -18.95 -2.87
N GLN A 57 -16.44 -19.46 -1.84
CA GLN A 57 -17.85 -19.13 -1.58
C GLN A 57 -17.91 -17.99 -0.57
N PRO A 58 -18.71 -16.93 -0.84
CA PRO A 58 -18.91 -15.85 0.12
C PRO A 58 -19.55 -16.35 1.41
N ASP A 59 -19.03 -15.89 2.55
CA ASP A 59 -19.65 -16.10 3.86
C ASP A 59 -20.80 -15.10 4.05
N MET A 60 -22.00 -15.54 3.69
CA MET A 60 -23.23 -14.74 3.82
C MET A 60 -23.68 -14.54 5.27
N SER A 61 -23.11 -15.25 6.25
CA SER A 61 -23.47 -15.11 7.67
C SER A 61 -22.82 -13.90 8.33
N ARG A 62 -21.73 -13.40 7.73
CA ARG A 62 -20.94 -12.28 8.25
C ARG A 62 -20.99 -11.10 7.30
N THR A 63 -21.13 -9.90 7.89
CA THR A 63 -21.08 -8.64 7.15
C THR A 63 -19.91 -7.82 7.66
N VAL A 64 -19.13 -7.27 6.73
CA VAL A 64 -18.02 -6.35 7.01
C VAL A 64 -18.32 -5.04 6.31
N ARG A 65 -18.19 -3.93 7.03
CA ARG A 65 -18.32 -2.59 6.45
C ARG A 65 -17.00 -2.17 5.83
N VAL A 66 -17.03 -1.77 4.57
CA VAL A 66 -15.90 -1.13 3.90
C VAL A 66 -16.19 0.34 3.72
N GLU A 67 -15.30 1.19 4.22
CA GLU A 67 -15.34 2.64 4.05
C GLU A 67 -14.29 3.07 3.03
N PHE A 68 -14.65 3.98 2.15
CA PHE A 68 -13.77 4.50 1.11
C PHE A 68 -13.42 5.95 1.40
N MET A 69 -12.14 6.23 1.46
CA MET A 69 -11.61 7.56 1.64
C MET A 69 -10.68 7.93 0.49
N ALA A 70 -10.65 9.22 0.18
CA ALA A 70 -9.79 9.82 -0.82
C ALA A 70 -9.17 11.09 -0.24
N HIS A 71 -7.85 11.21 -0.36
CA HIS A 71 -7.08 12.39 -0.01
C HIS A 71 -6.29 12.85 -1.22
N VAL A 72 -6.13 14.16 -1.36
CA VAL A 72 -5.37 14.79 -2.44
C VAL A 72 -4.24 15.60 -1.83
N SER A 73 -3.03 15.45 -2.36
CA SER A 73 -1.90 16.26 -1.92
C SER A 73 -2.13 17.75 -2.29
N PRO A 74 -1.71 18.72 -1.47
CA PRO A 74 -2.02 20.14 -1.69
C PRO A 74 -1.55 20.73 -3.02
N ASP A 75 -0.56 20.10 -3.65
CA ASP A 75 0.08 20.46 -4.91
C ASP A 75 -0.57 19.82 -6.15
N MET A 76 -1.63 19.03 -5.96
CA MET A 76 -2.35 18.31 -7.00
C MET A 76 -3.74 18.95 -7.24
N PRO A 77 -3.96 19.68 -8.35
CA PRO A 77 -5.22 20.36 -8.66
C PRO A 77 -6.25 19.39 -9.26
N TRP A 78 -6.45 18.24 -8.62
CA TRP A 78 -7.44 17.25 -9.00
C TRP A 78 -8.50 17.14 -7.91
N GLU A 79 -9.76 17.06 -8.32
CA GLU A 79 -10.80 16.50 -7.45
C GLU A 79 -10.68 14.98 -7.50
N PHE A 80 -10.57 14.33 -6.34
CA PHE A 80 -10.51 12.88 -6.23
C PHE A 80 -11.41 12.41 -5.10
N ARG A 81 -12.38 11.56 -5.42
CA ARG A 81 -13.39 11.09 -4.46
C ARG A 81 -13.88 9.68 -4.80
N PRO A 82 -14.29 8.89 -3.80
CA PRO A 82 -14.94 7.62 -4.07
C PRO A 82 -16.35 7.86 -4.63
N LYS A 83 -16.85 6.92 -5.44
CA LYS A 83 -18.25 6.94 -5.91
C LYS A 83 -19.24 6.70 -4.79
N VAL A 84 -18.88 5.84 -3.84
CA VAL A 84 -19.66 5.51 -2.63
C VAL A 84 -18.76 5.64 -1.42
N ILE A 85 -19.27 6.16 -0.31
CA ILE A 85 -18.45 6.42 0.90
C ILE A 85 -18.30 5.15 1.74
N SER A 86 -19.29 4.25 1.69
CA SER A 86 -19.24 2.96 2.37
C SER A 86 -20.09 1.91 1.65
N MET A 87 -19.80 0.65 1.94
CA MET A 87 -20.58 -0.51 1.51
C MET A 87 -20.50 -1.62 2.57
N ASP A 88 -21.57 -2.39 2.69
CA ASP A 88 -21.59 -3.61 3.49
C ASP A 88 -21.37 -4.79 2.53
N VAL A 89 -20.39 -5.64 2.84
CA VAL A 89 -19.95 -6.73 1.97
C VAL A 89 -19.77 -8.02 2.78
N HIS A 90 -19.77 -9.15 2.08
CA HIS A 90 -19.54 -10.46 2.68
C HIS A 90 -18.09 -10.91 2.44
N PRO A 91 -17.38 -11.46 3.44
CA PRO A 91 -16.06 -12.05 3.21
C PRO A 91 -16.12 -13.14 2.13
N GLY A 92 -15.16 -13.13 1.21
CA GLY A 92 -15.13 -13.98 0.00
C GLY A 92 -15.98 -13.48 -1.16
N GLU A 93 -16.77 -12.42 -0.98
CA GLU A 93 -17.49 -11.74 -2.06
C GLU A 93 -16.55 -10.86 -2.87
N VAL A 94 -16.58 -11.02 -4.20
CA VAL A 94 -15.88 -10.13 -5.13
C VAL A 94 -16.75 -8.91 -5.37
N VAL A 95 -16.23 -7.74 -5.02
CA VAL A 95 -16.96 -6.48 -5.06
C VAL A 95 -16.26 -5.51 -5.99
N GLN A 96 -17.06 -4.72 -6.72
CA GLN A 96 -16.58 -3.70 -7.63
C GLN A 96 -17.15 -2.33 -7.27
N THR A 97 -16.28 -1.33 -7.26
CA THR A 97 -16.63 0.09 -7.13
C THR A 97 -15.68 0.92 -7.99
N GLU A 98 -15.75 2.24 -7.90
CA GLU A 98 -14.83 3.14 -8.60
C GLU A 98 -14.55 4.41 -7.79
N TYR A 99 -13.39 5.00 -8.05
CA TYR A 99 -13.07 6.37 -7.67
C TYR A 99 -13.22 7.28 -8.89
N LEU A 100 -13.58 8.53 -8.64
CA LEU A 100 -13.73 9.56 -9.65
C LEU A 100 -12.60 10.57 -9.48
N ALA A 101 -11.87 10.82 -10.56
CA ALA A 101 -10.81 11.82 -10.63
C ALA A 101 -11.17 12.87 -11.68
N PHE A 102 -11.00 14.15 -11.37
CA PHE A 102 -11.21 15.26 -12.30
C PHE A 102 -10.03 16.23 -12.22
N ASN A 103 -9.39 16.51 -13.36
CA ASN A 103 -8.30 17.46 -13.43
C ASN A 103 -8.87 18.88 -13.59
N GLU A 104 -8.84 19.66 -12.50
CA GLU A 104 -9.35 21.03 -12.49
C GLU A 104 -8.42 22.01 -13.22
N SER A 105 -7.17 21.62 -13.47
CA SER A 105 -6.22 22.46 -14.20
C SER A 105 -6.47 22.44 -15.71
N GLY A 106 -5.85 23.39 -16.42
CA GLY A 106 -5.81 23.39 -17.90
C GLY A 106 -4.65 22.59 -18.49
N GLN A 107 -3.85 21.90 -17.67
CA GLN A 107 -2.64 21.20 -18.09
C GLN A 107 -2.77 19.71 -17.89
N LYS A 108 -2.09 18.94 -18.75
CA LYS A 108 -1.93 17.50 -18.55
C LYS A 108 -1.06 17.24 -17.33
N LEU A 109 -1.56 16.44 -16.40
CA LEU A 109 -0.87 16.07 -15.18
C LEU A 109 -0.84 14.55 -15.03
N VAL A 110 0.12 14.05 -14.25
CA VAL A 110 0.21 12.63 -13.90
C VAL A 110 0.01 12.49 -12.40
N GLY A 111 -0.97 11.69 -12.02
CA GLY A 111 -1.24 11.35 -10.62
C GLY A 111 -0.86 9.93 -10.28
N GLN A 112 -0.47 9.70 -9.03
CA GLN A 112 -0.30 8.37 -8.44
C GLN A 112 -1.15 8.29 -7.19
N ALA A 113 -2.03 7.29 -7.11
CA ALA A 113 -2.82 7.07 -5.89
C ALA A 113 -2.18 5.96 -5.07
N VAL A 114 -1.71 6.29 -3.87
CA VAL A 114 -1.09 5.34 -2.96
C VAL A 114 -2.16 4.84 -1.99
N PRO A 115 -2.42 3.52 -1.94
CA PRO A 115 -3.43 2.97 -1.04
C PRO A 115 -2.91 2.75 0.39
N SER A 116 -3.85 2.74 1.33
CA SER A 116 -3.67 2.30 2.72
C SER A 116 -4.97 1.69 3.26
N VAL A 117 -4.87 0.64 4.09
CA VAL A 117 -6.02 -0.01 4.71
C VAL A 117 -5.90 0.06 6.24
N SER A 118 -7.01 0.37 6.90
CA SER A 118 -7.12 0.47 8.37
C SER A 118 -8.29 -0.37 8.90
N PRO A 119 -8.17 -1.00 10.09
CA PRO A 119 -6.94 -1.14 10.89
C PRO A 119 -5.87 -1.96 10.15
N GLY A 120 -4.60 -1.72 10.47
CA GLY A 120 -3.48 -2.40 9.80
C GLY A 120 -3.54 -3.93 9.92
N THR A 121 -4.10 -4.46 11.01
CA THR A 121 -4.34 -5.90 11.18
C THR A 121 -5.34 -6.49 10.19
N GLY A 122 -6.21 -5.66 9.60
CA GLY A 122 -7.16 -6.05 8.56
C GLY A 122 -6.62 -5.89 7.14
N ALA A 123 -5.48 -5.19 6.97
CA ALA A 123 -4.93 -4.88 5.65
C ALA A 123 -4.48 -6.14 4.88
N ALA A 124 -3.95 -7.14 5.60
CA ALA A 124 -3.50 -8.40 5.00
C ALA A 124 -4.64 -9.20 4.34
N TYR A 125 -5.88 -8.99 4.81
CA TYR A 125 -7.06 -9.71 4.33
C TYR A 125 -7.81 -8.94 3.23
N PHE A 126 -7.42 -7.68 2.96
CA PHE A 126 -8.04 -6.87 1.92
C PHE A 126 -7.28 -7.04 0.60
N ASN A 127 -7.86 -7.81 -0.31
CA ASN A 127 -7.22 -8.18 -1.56
C ASN A 127 -7.78 -7.38 -2.74
N LYS A 128 -6.90 -6.67 -3.44
CA LYS A 128 -7.25 -5.93 -4.66
C LYS A 128 -6.93 -6.78 -5.88
N ILE A 129 -7.90 -6.95 -6.77
CA ILE A 129 -7.79 -7.82 -7.93
C ILE A 129 -7.18 -7.09 -9.14
N GLU A 130 -7.28 -5.76 -9.21
CA GLU A 130 -6.73 -5.00 -10.34
C GLU A 130 -5.44 -4.26 -9.96
N CYS A 131 -4.33 -4.65 -10.60
CA CYS A 131 -2.99 -4.10 -10.38
C CYS A 131 -2.61 -2.94 -11.29
N PHE A 132 -3.51 -2.48 -12.16
CA PHE A 132 -3.11 -1.63 -13.28
C PHE A 132 -4.04 -0.44 -13.43
N CYS A 133 -3.98 0.49 -12.48
CA CYS A 133 -4.42 1.86 -12.75
C CYS A 133 -3.95 2.90 -11.70
N PHE A 134 -3.13 2.56 -10.71
CA PHE A 134 -2.79 3.53 -9.65
C PHE A 134 -1.34 3.96 -9.60
N ASN A 135 -0.45 3.34 -10.37
CA ASN A 135 0.97 3.69 -10.34
C ASN A 135 1.22 5.07 -10.97
N GLN A 136 0.71 5.31 -12.18
CA GLN A 136 0.84 6.59 -12.88
C GLN A 136 -0.33 6.74 -13.84
N GLN A 137 -1.17 7.75 -13.64
CA GLN A 137 -2.33 8.01 -14.51
C GLN A 137 -2.20 9.40 -15.10
N PRO A 138 -1.94 9.53 -16.41
CA PRO A 138 -2.04 10.80 -17.09
C PRO A 138 -3.51 11.20 -17.24
N LEU A 139 -3.84 12.44 -16.88
CA LEU A 139 -5.16 13.03 -17.12
C LEU A 139 -4.96 14.40 -17.75
N ASP A 140 -5.57 14.62 -18.92
CA ASP A 140 -5.50 15.91 -19.59
C ASP A 140 -6.26 16.98 -18.79
N GLY A 141 -5.99 18.25 -19.07
CA GLY A 141 -6.67 19.35 -18.40
C GLY A 141 -8.18 19.30 -18.64
N LYS A 142 -8.96 19.60 -17.60
CA LYS A 142 -10.43 19.62 -17.62
C LYS A 142 -11.08 18.28 -18.01
N GLN A 143 -10.36 17.17 -17.88
CA GLN A 143 -10.91 15.83 -18.11
C GLN A 143 -11.20 15.10 -16.80
N GLN A 144 -12.12 14.14 -16.90
CA GLN A 144 -12.50 13.23 -15.83
C GLN A 144 -12.07 11.81 -16.18
N ALA A 145 -11.66 11.04 -15.18
CA ALA A 145 -11.39 9.61 -15.26
C ALA A 145 -12.19 8.84 -14.21
N GLN A 146 -12.67 7.67 -14.59
CA GLN A 146 -13.22 6.67 -13.68
C GLN A 146 -12.11 5.65 -13.41
N MET A 147 -11.84 5.42 -12.13
CA MET A 147 -10.76 4.54 -11.67
C MET A 147 -11.41 3.33 -11.00
N PRO A 148 -11.62 2.21 -11.73
CA PRO A 148 -12.27 1.03 -11.17
C PRO A 148 -11.43 0.45 -10.03
N LEU A 149 -12.13 -0.12 -9.06
CA LEU A 149 -11.57 -0.86 -7.94
C LEU A 149 -12.36 -2.16 -7.80
N ILE A 150 -11.68 -3.29 -8.03
CA ILE A 150 -12.21 -4.62 -7.77
C ILE A 150 -11.42 -5.22 -6.61
N PHE A 151 -12.13 -5.70 -5.59
CA PHE A 151 -11.52 -6.25 -4.38
C PHE A 151 -12.39 -7.35 -3.77
N TYR A 152 -11.81 -8.09 -2.84
CA TYR A 152 -12.53 -8.97 -1.92
C TYR A 152 -11.83 -8.96 -0.56
N ILE A 153 -12.55 -9.42 0.47
CA ILE A 153 -12.01 -9.61 1.82
C ILE A 153 -11.88 -11.12 2.06
N GLU A 154 -10.75 -11.59 2.59
CA GLU A 154 -10.60 -13.02 2.89
C GLU A 154 -11.55 -13.48 4.02
N PRO A 155 -12.11 -14.70 3.95
CA PRO A 155 -13.00 -15.23 4.99
C PRO A 155 -12.37 -15.39 6.38
N ASP A 156 -11.05 -15.52 6.44
CA ASP A 156 -10.26 -15.69 7.67
C ASP A 156 -9.95 -14.37 8.39
N LEU A 157 -10.49 -13.23 7.91
CA LEU A 157 -10.46 -11.96 8.61
C LEU A 157 -10.86 -12.16 10.09
N PRO A 158 -10.11 -11.67 11.09
CA PRO A 158 -10.46 -11.85 12.50
C PRO A 158 -11.87 -11.34 12.83
N GLU A 159 -12.64 -12.07 13.63
CA GLU A 159 -14.03 -11.72 13.98
C GLU A 159 -14.17 -10.34 14.68
N SER A 160 -13.10 -9.88 15.33
CA SER A 160 -13.06 -8.56 15.98
C SER A 160 -13.06 -7.38 15.01
N ILE A 161 -12.80 -7.63 13.72
CA ILE A 161 -12.78 -6.61 12.68
C ILE A 161 -14.13 -6.62 11.94
N HIS A 162 -14.91 -5.57 12.18
CA HIS A 162 -16.21 -5.34 11.54
C HIS A 162 -16.18 -4.23 10.48
N THR A 163 -15.16 -3.38 10.53
CA THR A 163 -15.01 -2.24 9.61
C THR A 163 -13.58 -2.19 9.08
N LEU A 164 -13.46 -2.03 7.76
CA LEU A 164 -12.21 -1.76 7.07
C LEU A 164 -12.34 -0.43 6.34
N THR A 165 -11.34 0.42 6.46
CA THR A 165 -11.28 1.68 5.71
C THR A 165 -10.18 1.58 4.67
N LEU A 166 -10.54 1.66 3.40
CA LEU A 166 -9.62 1.82 2.28
C LEU A 166 -9.46 3.31 1.98
N SER A 167 -8.26 3.82 2.25
CA SER A 167 -7.90 5.20 1.95
C SER A 167 -6.91 5.25 0.79
N TYR A 168 -7.14 6.16 -0.15
CA TYR A 168 -6.18 6.49 -1.20
C TYR A 168 -5.69 7.93 -1.02
N THR A 169 -4.37 8.12 -1.07
CA THR A 169 -3.77 9.45 -1.16
C THR A 169 -3.20 9.67 -2.55
N LEU A 170 -3.72 10.68 -3.24
CA LEU A 170 -3.29 11.07 -4.58
C LEU A 170 -2.12 12.06 -4.50
N TYR A 171 -1.01 11.70 -5.15
CA TYR A 171 0.18 12.53 -5.28
C TYR A 171 0.38 12.96 -6.72
N LYS A 172 0.88 14.18 -6.90
CA LYS A 172 1.36 14.66 -8.19
C LYS A 172 2.72 14.04 -8.51
N LEU A 173 2.84 13.44 -9.68
CA LEU A 173 4.14 12.99 -10.19
C LEU A 173 4.73 14.01 -11.17
N PRO A 174 6.07 14.14 -11.22
CA PRO A 174 6.71 14.83 -12.32
C PRO A 174 6.37 14.11 -13.64
N PRO A 175 6.31 14.84 -14.77
CA PRO A 175 6.14 14.21 -16.07
C PRO A 175 7.24 13.16 -16.27
N PRO A 176 6.92 11.99 -16.86
CA PRO A 176 7.92 10.95 -17.07
C PRO A 176 9.10 11.52 -17.87
N THR A 177 10.30 11.48 -17.29
CA THR A 177 11.52 11.88 -17.98
C THR A 177 11.91 10.79 -18.97
N GLY A 178 11.43 10.91 -20.20
CA GLY A 178 11.71 9.95 -21.28
C GLY A 178 11.24 10.49 -22.63
N SER A 179 12.21 10.99 -23.39
CA SER A 179 12.19 11.47 -24.77
C SER A 179 11.65 10.47 -25.79
#